data_AF-A0A2D9K4T3-F1
#
_entry.id   AF-A0A2D9K4T3-F1
#
_cell.length_a   1.000
_cell.length_b   1.000
_cell.length_c   1.000
_cell.angle_alpha   90.00
_cell.angle_beta   90.00
_cell.angle_gamma   90.00
#
_symmetry.space_group_name_H-M   'P 1'
#
loop_
_entity.id
_entity.type
_entity.pdbx_description
1 polymer ?
#
loop_
_entity_poly.entity_id
_entity_poly.type
_entity_poly.pdbx_seq_one_letter_code
_entity_poly.pdbx_strand_id
1 'polypeptide(L)'
;AGVTLDLPNVTAEELGSERPQRSCFVDLKNCDPAAITLGASTPEGGASALANFRCALLAAKNGYADAVFFTPFNKHSMRLSESDYVDEIGFVNRTIEVAKNGSEFNVLDEVWNARCTSHIPLSKVAESITEDRVFESLRLTIETMQGAGYERPRIGVAALNPHAGDGGNFGTEDDAIILPAVQRAQAHQMAVTGPVPSDTVFVRAMKGEFDAVLTMFHDQGQIAMKLIGFDRGVTLIAGYPFPIVTPAHGTAFDIAGQGIANPGAGQKAIEFGLMLAARKAAEGDILPPPETPLSALFAKGLQGPRAA
;
A
#
# COMPACT_ATOMS: atom_id res chain seq x y z
N ALA A 1 -15.63 -14.43 17.67
CA ALA A 1 -16.43 -13.23 17.37
C ALA A 1 -17.94 -13.49 17.20
N GLY A 2 -18.41 -14.76 17.13
CA GLY A 2 -19.86 -15.03 17.14
C GLY A 2 -20.62 -14.59 15.89
N VAL A 3 -19.92 -14.40 14.76
CA VAL A 3 -20.50 -14.06 13.47
C VAL A 3 -20.69 -15.31 12.61
N THR A 4 -21.84 -15.40 11.94
CA THR A 4 -22.10 -16.39 10.90
C THR A 4 -21.86 -15.73 9.55
N LEU A 5 -20.99 -16.33 8.73
CA LEU A 5 -20.75 -15.86 7.38
C LEU A 5 -21.79 -16.50 6.45
N ASP A 6 -22.58 -15.67 5.77
CA ASP A 6 -23.46 -16.10 4.67
C ASP A 6 -22.73 -15.91 3.34
N LEU A 7 -21.71 -16.75 3.12
CA LEU A 7 -20.93 -16.79 1.88
C LEU A 7 -20.89 -18.22 1.36
N PRO A 8 -21.13 -18.44 0.06
CA PRO A 8 -20.92 -19.75 -0.55
C PRO A 8 -19.43 -20.11 -0.50
N ASN A 9 -19.13 -21.30 0.02
CA ASN A 9 -17.82 -21.91 -0.14
C ASN A 9 -17.72 -22.47 -1.55
N VAL A 10 -16.69 -22.06 -2.28
CA VAL A 10 -16.40 -22.55 -3.63
C VAL A 10 -14.95 -23.02 -3.73
N THR A 11 -14.67 -23.95 -4.64
CA THR A 11 -13.30 -24.31 -4.97
C THR A 11 -12.76 -23.49 -6.14
N ALA A 12 -11.44 -23.45 -6.28
CA ALA A 12 -10.82 -22.79 -7.42
C ALA A 12 -11.15 -23.47 -8.76
N GLU A 13 -11.42 -24.78 -8.75
CA GLU A 13 -11.91 -25.54 -9.91
C GLU A 13 -13.32 -25.13 -10.32
N GLU A 14 -14.21 -24.88 -9.36
CA GLU A 14 -15.59 -24.45 -9.62
C GLU A 14 -15.65 -23.05 -10.26
N LEU A 15 -14.68 -22.19 -9.98
CA LEU A 15 -14.58 -20.85 -10.59
C LEU A 15 -14.00 -20.88 -12.01
N GLY A 16 -13.26 -21.91 -12.38
CA GLY A 16 -12.72 -22.09 -13.74
C GLY A 16 -11.89 -20.88 -14.21
N SER A 17 -12.29 -20.33 -15.36
CA SER A 17 -11.70 -19.12 -15.97
C SER A 17 -12.63 -17.91 -15.99
N GLU A 18 -13.63 -17.87 -15.11
CA GLU A 18 -14.60 -16.77 -15.05
C GLU A 18 -14.46 -15.94 -13.77
N ARG A 19 -14.85 -14.67 -13.84
CA ARG A 19 -14.95 -13.82 -12.64
C ARG A 19 -16.14 -14.27 -11.78
N PRO A 20 -15.99 -14.33 -10.44
CA PRO A 20 -17.11 -14.59 -9.54
C PRO A 20 -18.22 -13.55 -9.72
N GLN A 21 -19.48 -14.00 -9.85
CA GLN A 21 -20.65 -13.11 -10.00
C GLN A 21 -21.22 -12.61 -8.68
N ARG A 22 -20.75 -13.14 -7.55
CA ARG A 22 -21.13 -12.78 -6.19
C ARG A 22 -19.95 -12.98 -5.24
N SER A 23 -20.03 -12.37 -4.06
CA SER A 23 -19.09 -12.66 -2.98
C SER A 23 -19.11 -14.15 -2.65
N CYS A 24 -17.93 -14.75 -2.54
CA CYS A 24 -17.73 -16.16 -2.22
C CYS A 24 -16.50 -16.31 -1.33
N PHE A 25 -16.41 -17.44 -0.63
CA PHE A 25 -15.24 -17.84 0.10
C PHE A 25 -14.54 -18.95 -0.68
N VAL A 26 -13.29 -18.73 -1.10
CA VAL A 26 -12.49 -19.76 -1.77
C VAL A 26 -11.59 -20.42 -0.75
N ASP A 27 -11.90 -21.68 -0.41
CA ASP A 27 -11.10 -22.45 0.53
C ASP A 27 -9.83 -22.98 -0.16
N LEU A 28 -8.69 -22.38 0.18
CA LEU A 28 -7.38 -22.77 -0.33
C LEU A 28 -6.80 -24.02 0.34
N LYS A 29 -7.43 -24.53 1.42
CA LYS A 29 -6.97 -25.68 2.21
C LYS A 29 -5.51 -25.56 2.67
N ASN A 30 -5.06 -24.34 2.93
CA ASN A 30 -3.67 -24.02 3.25
C ASN A 30 -3.42 -23.75 4.75
N CYS A 31 -4.47 -23.84 5.58
CA CYS A 31 -4.39 -23.63 7.01
C CYS A 31 -5.51 -24.41 7.71
N ASP A 32 -5.16 -25.27 8.66
CA ASP A 32 -6.14 -25.86 9.57
C ASP A 32 -6.40 -24.87 10.72
N PRO A 33 -7.63 -24.35 10.89
CA PRO A 33 -7.96 -23.46 12.00
C PRO A 33 -7.65 -24.04 13.38
N ALA A 34 -7.70 -25.37 13.54
CA ALA A 34 -7.38 -26.05 14.80
C ALA A 34 -5.87 -26.00 15.13
N ALA A 35 -5.02 -25.76 14.13
CA ALA A 35 -3.58 -25.59 14.31
C ALA A 35 -3.17 -24.16 14.68
N ILE A 36 -4.11 -23.20 14.68
CA ILE A 36 -3.82 -21.78 14.96
C ILE A 36 -4.21 -21.41 16.39
N THR A 37 -3.23 -20.90 17.13
CA THR A 37 -3.49 -20.23 18.42
C THR A 37 -3.80 -18.76 18.17
N LEU A 38 -5.02 -18.32 18.49
CA LEU A 38 -5.43 -16.92 18.34
C LEU A 38 -4.53 -16.00 19.18
N GLY A 39 -4.14 -14.87 18.59
CA GLY A 39 -3.30 -13.87 19.25
C GLY A 39 -1.83 -14.27 19.39
N ALA A 40 -1.41 -15.41 18.85
CA ALA A 40 -0.02 -15.84 18.86
C ALA A 40 0.61 -15.74 17.47
N SER A 41 1.88 -15.34 17.42
CA SER A 41 2.66 -15.42 16.19
C SER A 41 3.15 -16.85 15.98
N THR A 42 2.76 -17.49 14.89
CA THR A 42 3.19 -18.86 14.55
C THR A 42 3.69 -18.97 13.10
N PRO A 43 4.53 -19.97 12.77
CA PRO A 43 4.92 -20.25 11.39
C PRO A 43 3.73 -20.57 10.49
N GLU A 44 2.73 -21.31 10.98
CA GLU A 44 1.53 -21.71 10.23
C GLU A 44 0.66 -20.50 9.86
N GLY A 45 0.53 -19.53 10.79
CA GLY A 45 -0.14 -18.26 10.54
C GLY A 45 0.59 -17.41 9.50
N GLY A 46 1.93 -17.42 9.53
CA GLY A 46 2.76 -16.77 8.52
C GLY A 46 2.61 -17.40 7.13
N ALA A 47 2.73 -18.71 7.05
CA ALA A 47 2.64 -19.48 5.81
C ALA A 47 1.30 -19.27 5.11
N SER A 48 0.20 -19.35 5.87
CA SER A 48 -1.15 -19.13 5.35
C SER A 48 -1.38 -17.69 4.88
N ALA A 49 -0.93 -16.69 5.64
CA ALA A 49 -1.03 -15.29 5.25
C ALA A 49 -0.27 -14.99 3.94
N LEU A 50 0.98 -15.47 3.83
CA LEU A 50 1.80 -15.33 2.62
C LEU A 50 1.15 -16.02 1.42
N ALA A 51 0.65 -17.24 1.59
CA ALA A 51 -0.03 -18.01 0.55
C ALA A 51 -1.32 -17.31 0.08
N ASN A 52 -2.15 -16.82 1.01
CA ASN A 52 -3.38 -16.09 0.70
C ASN A 52 -3.08 -14.83 -0.09
N PHE A 53 -2.10 -14.04 0.36
CA PHE A 53 -1.72 -12.81 -0.33
C PHE A 53 -1.18 -13.09 -1.73
N ARG A 54 -0.32 -14.12 -1.87
CA ARG A 54 0.21 -14.54 -3.17
C ARG A 54 -0.90 -14.94 -4.14
N CYS A 55 -1.86 -15.74 -3.69
CA CYS A 55 -3.01 -16.16 -4.50
C CYS A 55 -3.86 -14.97 -4.93
N ALA A 56 -4.17 -14.03 -4.02
CA ALA A 56 -4.94 -12.83 -4.33
C ALA A 56 -4.25 -11.94 -5.37
N LEU A 57 -2.94 -11.73 -5.23
CA LEU A 57 -2.14 -10.96 -6.19
C LEU A 57 -2.08 -11.61 -7.57
N LEU A 58 -1.92 -12.95 -7.63
CA LEU A 58 -1.93 -13.69 -8.89
C LEU A 58 -3.30 -13.66 -9.56
N ALA A 59 -4.39 -13.79 -8.79
CA ALA A 59 -5.75 -13.66 -9.31
C ALA A 59 -5.99 -12.26 -9.91
N ALA A 60 -5.63 -11.20 -9.18
CA ALA A 60 -5.76 -9.84 -9.66
C ALA A 60 -4.90 -9.60 -10.92
N LYS A 61 -3.61 -9.97 -10.92
CA LYS A 61 -2.73 -9.86 -12.10
C LYS A 61 -3.31 -10.51 -13.36
N ASN A 62 -4.07 -11.60 -13.20
CA ASN A 62 -4.68 -12.34 -14.31
C ASN A 62 -6.15 -11.98 -14.53
N GLY A 63 -6.58 -10.80 -14.08
CA GLY A 63 -7.88 -10.23 -14.44
C GLY A 63 -9.07 -10.81 -13.70
N TYR A 64 -8.88 -11.60 -12.62
CA TYR A 64 -10.01 -12.08 -11.81
C TYR A 64 -10.53 -11.04 -10.81
N ALA A 65 -9.72 -10.04 -10.48
CA ALA A 65 -10.06 -8.99 -9.53
C ALA A 65 -9.46 -7.65 -9.97
N ASP A 66 -10.19 -6.56 -9.74
CA ASP A 66 -9.78 -5.20 -10.11
C ASP A 66 -9.10 -4.47 -8.94
N ALA A 67 -9.12 -5.04 -7.74
CA ALA A 67 -8.45 -4.54 -6.54
C ALA A 67 -8.09 -5.70 -5.60
N VAL A 68 -7.07 -5.51 -4.77
CA VAL A 68 -6.71 -6.44 -3.69
C VAL A 68 -6.83 -5.74 -2.35
N PHE A 69 -7.63 -6.32 -1.45
CA PHE A 69 -7.65 -5.94 -0.04
C PHE A 69 -6.97 -7.01 0.79
N PHE A 70 -6.17 -6.63 1.77
CA PHE A 70 -5.66 -7.55 2.77
C PHE A 70 -5.84 -7.00 4.19
N THR A 71 -6.21 -7.89 5.11
CA THR A 71 -6.22 -7.58 6.55
C THR A 71 -4.78 -7.48 7.09
N PRO A 72 -4.54 -6.78 8.21
CA PRO A 72 -3.19 -6.56 8.72
C PRO A 72 -2.39 -7.86 8.87
N PHE A 73 -1.11 -7.80 8.50
CA PHE A 73 -0.19 -8.93 8.65
C PHE A 73 0.71 -8.81 9.88
N ASN A 74 1.07 -9.96 10.46
CA ASN A 74 2.12 -10.03 11.46
C ASN A 74 3.47 -10.33 10.78
N LYS A 75 4.33 -9.31 10.65
CA LYS A 75 5.63 -9.43 9.97
C LYS A 75 6.54 -10.50 10.61
N HIS A 76 6.45 -10.72 11.92
CA HIS A 76 7.21 -11.75 12.59
C HIS A 76 6.74 -13.15 12.17
N SER A 77 5.43 -13.42 12.17
CA SER A 77 4.87 -14.69 11.68
C SER A 77 5.27 -14.96 10.22
N MET A 78 5.19 -13.95 9.34
CA MET A 78 5.60 -14.08 7.94
C MET A 78 7.08 -14.47 7.83
N ARG A 79 7.98 -13.84 8.60
CA ARG A 79 9.41 -14.17 8.61
C ARG A 79 9.74 -15.53 9.21
N LEU A 80 8.92 -16.04 10.13
CA LEU A 80 9.06 -17.42 10.61
C LEU A 80 8.83 -18.44 9.49
N SER A 81 8.02 -18.09 8.48
CA SER A 81 7.72 -18.96 7.33
C SER A 81 8.60 -18.69 6.11
N GLU A 82 8.91 -17.42 5.81
CA GLU A 82 9.71 -16.98 4.66
C GLU A 82 10.74 -15.96 5.18
N SER A 83 11.94 -16.44 5.51
CA SER A 83 12.96 -15.64 6.24
C SER A 83 13.50 -14.44 5.45
N ASP A 84 13.39 -14.47 4.12
CA ASP A 84 13.72 -13.39 3.17
C ASP A 84 12.52 -12.46 2.87
N TYR A 85 11.40 -12.62 3.59
CA TYR A 85 10.32 -11.62 3.59
C TYR A 85 10.87 -10.29 4.13
N VAL A 86 10.79 -9.23 3.31
CA VAL A 86 11.23 -7.88 3.71
C VAL A 86 10.01 -7.05 4.11
N ASP A 87 9.17 -6.74 3.14
CA ASP A 87 7.94 -5.99 3.27
C ASP A 87 6.94 -6.36 2.17
N GLU A 88 5.76 -5.77 2.25
CA GLU A 88 4.63 -6.03 1.38
C GLU A 88 4.95 -5.66 -0.08
N ILE A 89 5.63 -4.53 -0.33
CA ILE A 89 6.02 -4.07 -1.67
C ILE A 89 6.99 -5.07 -2.32
N GLY A 90 8.03 -5.49 -1.59
CA GLY A 90 8.97 -6.50 -2.08
C GLY A 90 8.28 -7.82 -2.39
N PHE A 91 7.33 -8.23 -1.56
CA PHE A 91 6.52 -9.44 -1.79
C PHE A 91 5.63 -9.32 -3.04
N VAL A 92 4.97 -8.18 -3.23
CA VAL A 92 4.17 -7.89 -4.43
C VAL A 92 5.06 -7.96 -5.67
N ASN A 93 6.20 -7.26 -5.66
CA ASN A 93 7.13 -7.24 -6.80
C ASN A 93 7.56 -8.64 -7.23
N ARG A 94 7.94 -9.50 -6.28
CA ARG A 94 8.31 -10.89 -6.56
C ARG A 94 7.14 -11.73 -7.06
N THR A 95 5.94 -11.51 -6.53
CA THR A 95 4.75 -12.32 -6.85
C THR A 95 4.21 -12.01 -8.24
N ILE A 96 4.08 -10.72 -8.57
CA ILE A 96 3.52 -10.28 -9.85
C ILE A 96 4.57 -9.90 -10.88
N GLU A 97 5.86 -10.10 -10.58
CA GLU A 97 6.99 -10.03 -11.52
C GLU A 97 7.02 -8.68 -12.28
N VAL A 98 6.90 -7.57 -11.56
CA VAL A 98 6.92 -6.23 -12.15
C VAL A 98 8.33 -5.64 -12.24
N ALA A 99 8.56 -4.82 -13.28
CA ALA A 99 9.85 -4.18 -13.51
C ALA A 99 10.10 -2.94 -12.63
N LYS A 100 9.03 -2.31 -12.12
CA LYS A 100 9.10 -1.11 -11.29
C LYS A 100 8.44 -1.37 -9.95
N ASN A 101 9.07 -0.87 -8.89
CA ASN A 101 8.49 -0.93 -7.55
C ASN A 101 7.29 0.00 -7.45
N GLY A 102 6.27 -0.43 -6.71
CA GLY A 102 5.22 0.46 -6.24
C GLY A 102 5.69 1.34 -5.06
N SER A 103 4.77 2.14 -4.54
CA SER A 103 4.97 2.94 -3.34
C SER A 103 3.77 2.86 -2.40
N GLU A 104 4.04 3.08 -1.13
CA GLU A 104 3.03 3.13 -0.07
C GLU A 104 2.56 4.58 0.14
N PHE A 105 1.25 4.75 0.16
CA PHE A 105 0.55 5.99 0.47
C PHE A 105 -0.31 5.78 1.71
N ASN A 106 -0.27 6.73 2.64
CA ASN A 106 -1.26 6.78 3.71
C ASN A 106 -2.33 7.79 3.33
N VAL A 107 -3.58 7.37 3.41
CA VAL A 107 -4.72 8.11 2.91
C VAL A 107 -5.62 8.45 4.08
N LEU A 108 -5.84 9.74 4.28
CA LEU A 108 -6.89 10.31 5.11
C LEU A 108 -7.81 11.14 4.21
N ASP A 109 -9.00 11.44 4.73
CA ASP A 109 -10.00 12.24 4.02
C ASP A 109 -9.46 13.65 3.70
N GLU A 110 -8.61 14.20 4.57
CA GLU A 110 -8.06 15.55 4.46
C GLU A 110 -6.76 15.63 3.67
N VAL A 111 -5.91 14.61 3.74
CA VAL A 111 -4.55 14.65 3.18
C VAL A 111 -4.02 13.25 2.91
N TRP A 112 -3.24 13.11 1.85
CA TRP A 112 -2.45 11.92 1.59
C TRP A 112 -0.99 12.14 1.99
N ASN A 113 -0.33 11.08 2.43
CA ASN A 113 1.11 11.06 2.65
C ASN A 113 1.76 10.09 1.66
N ALA A 114 2.56 10.62 0.75
CA ALA A 114 3.48 9.88 -0.09
C ALA A 114 4.89 9.98 0.50
N ARG A 115 5.79 9.05 0.15
CA ARG A 115 7.17 9.07 0.66
C ARG A 115 8.21 8.74 -0.40
N CYS A 116 9.35 9.42 -0.33
CA CYS A 116 10.53 9.22 -1.17
C CYS A 116 11.32 7.97 -0.73
N THR A 117 11.41 7.75 0.58
CA THR A 117 12.01 6.54 1.17
C THR A 117 11.06 5.93 2.20
N SER A 118 11.13 4.61 2.37
CA SER A 118 10.29 3.86 3.30
C SER A 118 11.13 3.22 4.40
N HIS A 119 11.18 1.89 4.49
CA HIS A 119 11.87 1.15 5.56
C HIS A 119 13.40 1.08 5.34
N ILE A 120 14.10 2.19 5.55
CA ILE A 120 15.58 2.24 5.60
C ILE A 120 16.07 2.80 6.94
N PRO A 121 17.30 2.47 7.38
CA PRO A 121 17.90 3.12 8.55
C PRO A 121 17.93 4.64 8.38
N LEU A 122 17.63 5.40 9.45
CA LEU A 122 17.63 6.86 9.38
C LEU A 122 18.99 7.44 8.92
N SER A 123 20.09 6.79 9.33
CA SER A 123 21.46 7.14 8.89
C SER A 123 21.70 6.98 7.38
N LYS A 124 20.79 6.31 6.68
CA LYS A 124 20.83 6.07 5.24
C LYS A 124 19.88 6.95 4.44
N VAL A 125 19.07 7.77 5.11
CA VAL A 125 18.06 8.61 4.43
C VAL A 125 18.74 9.62 3.53
N ALA A 126 19.59 10.50 4.07
CA ALA A 126 20.18 11.62 3.32
C ALA A 126 20.94 11.15 2.07
N GLU A 127 21.80 10.14 2.18
CA GLU A 127 22.57 9.58 1.05
C GLU A 127 21.67 8.96 -0.05
N SER A 128 20.43 8.65 0.28
CA SER A 128 19.49 7.99 -0.61
C SER A 128 18.52 8.96 -1.29
N ILE A 129 18.47 10.23 -0.87
CA ILE A 129 17.66 11.25 -1.53
C ILE A 129 18.43 11.75 -2.75
N THR A 130 17.85 11.55 -3.93
CA THR A 130 18.37 12.06 -5.21
C THR A 130 17.28 12.81 -5.94
N GLU A 131 17.66 13.72 -6.84
CA GLU A 131 16.71 14.50 -7.63
C GLU A 131 15.73 13.59 -8.38
N ASP A 132 16.25 12.57 -9.07
CA ASP A 132 15.45 11.59 -9.81
C ASP A 132 14.49 10.82 -8.91
N ARG A 133 14.91 10.44 -7.70
CA ARG A 133 14.03 9.72 -6.78
C ARG A 133 12.88 10.60 -6.29
N VAL A 134 13.16 11.86 -5.95
CA VAL A 134 12.13 12.82 -5.55
C VAL A 134 11.17 13.07 -6.72
N PHE A 135 11.69 13.29 -7.93
CA PHE A 135 10.88 13.50 -9.13
C PHE A 135 10.00 12.30 -9.47
N GLU A 136 10.53 11.08 -9.47
CA GLU A 136 9.72 9.88 -9.74
C GLU A 136 8.67 9.63 -8.64
N SER A 137 8.98 9.97 -7.39
CA SER A 137 8.01 9.91 -6.29
C SER A 137 6.88 10.92 -6.50
N LEU A 138 7.18 12.14 -6.93
CA LEU A 138 6.18 13.14 -7.31
C LEU A 138 5.33 12.65 -8.48
N ARG A 139 5.96 12.15 -9.55
CA ARG A 139 5.27 11.65 -10.74
C ARG A 139 4.28 10.54 -10.37
N LEU A 140 4.71 9.55 -9.60
CA LEU A 140 3.84 8.46 -9.13
C LEU A 140 2.72 8.96 -8.23
N THR A 141 3.00 9.94 -7.35
CA THR A 141 1.98 10.54 -6.48
C THR A 141 0.89 11.24 -7.30
N ILE A 142 1.28 12.08 -8.25
CA ILE A 142 0.35 12.78 -9.15
C ILE A 142 -0.49 11.77 -9.95
N GLU A 143 0.15 10.78 -10.59
CA GLU A 143 -0.51 9.73 -11.38
C GLU A 143 -1.54 8.97 -10.53
N THR A 144 -1.14 8.56 -9.32
CA THR A 144 -2.01 7.81 -8.40
C THR A 144 -3.21 8.65 -7.96
N MET A 145 -3.00 9.93 -7.61
CA MET A 145 -4.08 10.81 -7.19
C MET A 145 -5.01 11.21 -8.34
N GLN A 146 -4.49 11.35 -9.56
CA GLN A 146 -5.31 11.56 -10.75
C GLN A 146 -6.22 10.37 -11.02
N GLY A 147 -5.71 9.13 -10.92
CA GLY A 147 -6.54 7.92 -10.96
C GLY A 147 -7.55 7.82 -9.80
N ALA A 148 -7.27 8.49 -8.68
CA ALA A 148 -8.21 8.70 -7.59
C ALA A 148 -9.15 9.89 -7.78
N GLY A 149 -9.14 10.54 -8.96
CA GLY A 149 -10.04 11.59 -9.38
C GLY A 149 -9.67 13.01 -9.00
N TYR A 150 -8.45 13.26 -8.53
CA TYR A 150 -7.95 14.62 -8.37
C TYR A 150 -7.50 15.14 -9.75
N GLU A 151 -8.22 16.11 -10.32
CA GLU A 151 -7.86 16.64 -11.65
C GLU A 151 -6.46 17.28 -11.66
N ARG A 152 -6.14 18.03 -10.59
CA ARG A 152 -4.86 18.73 -10.43
C ARG A 152 -4.39 18.68 -8.96
N PRO A 153 -3.91 17.51 -8.48
CA PRO A 153 -3.53 17.33 -7.08
C PRO A 153 -2.38 18.24 -6.69
N ARG A 154 -2.52 18.93 -5.56
CA ARG A 154 -1.55 19.89 -5.01
C ARG A 154 -0.66 19.19 -3.99
N ILE A 155 0.63 19.12 -4.27
CA ILE A 155 1.58 18.36 -3.45
C ILE A 155 2.54 19.31 -2.72
N GLY A 156 2.56 19.24 -1.40
CA GLY A 156 3.60 19.85 -0.58
C GLY A 156 4.80 18.92 -0.46
N VAL A 157 5.99 19.35 -0.85
CA VAL A 157 7.22 18.56 -0.74
C VAL A 157 7.93 18.93 0.54
N ALA A 158 8.01 17.99 1.48
CA ALA A 158 8.65 18.22 2.76
C ALA A 158 10.16 18.39 2.60
N ALA A 159 10.75 19.29 3.38
CA ALA A 159 12.19 19.42 3.51
C ALA A 159 12.81 18.18 4.18
N LEU A 160 14.05 17.86 3.83
CA LEU A 160 14.85 16.89 4.59
C LEU A 160 15.33 17.51 5.90
N ASN A 161 15.91 18.70 5.85
CA ASN A 161 16.53 19.35 7.01
C ASN A 161 15.54 20.26 7.75
N PRO A 162 15.82 20.57 9.04
CA PRO A 162 15.09 21.60 9.77
C PRO A 162 15.01 22.90 8.97
N HIS A 163 13.83 23.50 8.92
CA HIS A 163 13.59 24.78 8.24
C HIS A 163 14.02 24.83 6.77
N ALA A 164 13.99 23.68 6.07
CA ALA A 164 14.45 23.57 4.68
C ALA A 164 15.91 23.99 4.49
N GLY A 165 16.76 23.60 5.44
CA GLY A 165 18.19 23.91 5.42
C GLY A 165 18.53 25.33 5.89
N ASP A 166 17.54 26.23 6.03
CA ASP A 166 17.71 27.62 6.45
C ASP A 166 18.83 28.35 5.69
N GLY A 167 18.81 28.26 4.36
CA GLY A 167 19.83 28.86 3.49
C GLY A 167 21.20 28.18 3.58
N GLY A 168 21.24 26.89 3.92
CA GLY A 168 22.45 26.08 4.03
C GLY A 168 23.00 25.92 5.46
N ASN A 169 22.39 26.58 6.46
CA ASN A 169 22.81 26.49 7.86
C ASN A 169 22.65 25.08 8.47
N PHE A 170 21.67 24.30 8.00
CA PHE A 170 21.33 22.98 8.57
C PHE A 170 21.48 21.82 7.59
N GLY A 171 22.15 22.04 6.46
CA GLY A 171 22.28 21.09 5.36
C GLY A 171 21.96 21.75 4.03
N THR A 172 22.38 21.13 2.95
CA THR A 172 22.26 21.69 1.58
C THR A 172 21.39 20.83 0.67
N GLU A 173 20.95 19.65 1.11
CA GLU A 173 20.17 18.70 0.32
C GLU A 173 18.84 19.29 -0.16
N ASP A 174 18.21 20.16 0.65
CA ASP A 174 16.97 20.83 0.29
C ASP A 174 17.14 21.71 -0.96
N ASP A 175 18.20 22.53 -1.00
CA ASP A 175 18.48 23.43 -2.12
C ASP A 175 19.17 22.71 -3.29
N ALA A 176 20.05 21.76 -3.01
CA ALA A 176 20.89 21.11 -4.01
C ALA A 176 20.21 19.91 -4.69
N ILE A 177 19.18 19.31 -4.08
CA ILE A 177 18.56 18.06 -4.55
C ILE A 177 17.03 18.20 -4.64
N ILE A 178 16.37 18.61 -3.55
CA ILE A 178 14.90 18.60 -3.48
C ILE A 178 14.32 19.76 -4.31
N LEU A 179 14.85 20.97 -4.19
CA LEU A 179 14.42 22.13 -4.95
C LEU A 179 14.54 21.91 -6.48
N PRO A 180 15.65 21.39 -7.02
CA PRO A 180 15.73 21.01 -8.44
C PRO A 180 14.65 20.01 -8.87
N ALA A 181 14.37 18.99 -8.06
CA ALA A 181 13.31 18.01 -8.36
C ALA A 181 11.91 18.65 -8.38
N VAL A 182 11.64 19.58 -7.45
CA VAL A 182 10.40 20.36 -7.41
C VAL A 182 10.30 21.24 -8.67
N GLN A 183 11.35 21.97 -9.02
CA GLN A 183 11.37 22.82 -10.22
C GLN A 183 11.17 22.01 -11.50
N ARG A 184 11.79 20.82 -11.58
CA ARG A 184 11.58 19.87 -12.68
C ARG A 184 10.12 19.43 -12.76
N ALA A 185 9.51 19.05 -11.64
CA ALA A 185 8.08 18.70 -11.60
C ALA A 185 7.17 19.88 -12.00
N GLN A 186 7.49 21.11 -11.59
CA GLN A 186 6.78 22.32 -12.02
C GLN A 186 6.92 22.58 -13.52
N ALA A 187 8.09 22.32 -14.12
CA ALA A 187 8.29 22.40 -15.57
C ALA A 187 7.41 21.38 -16.33
N HIS A 188 7.09 20.24 -15.70
CA HIS A 188 6.09 19.28 -16.16
C HIS A 188 4.64 19.66 -15.79
N GLN A 189 4.40 20.92 -15.38
CA GLN A 189 3.08 21.48 -15.02
C GLN A 189 2.40 20.79 -13.81
N MET A 190 3.15 20.04 -13.01
CA MET A 190 2.64 19.45 -11.77
C MET A 190 2.44 20.54 -10.71
N ALA A 191 1.33 20.50 -9.97
CA ALA A 191 1.02 21.47 -8.92
C ALA A 191 1.79 21.14 -7.63
N VAL A 192 3.11 21.36 -7.63
CA VAL A 192 3.99 21.01 -6.51
C VAL A 192 4.59 22.27 -5.88
N THR A 193 4.70 22.28 -4.55
CA THR A 193 5.29 23.38 -3.77
C THR A 193 6.30 22.82 -2.77
N GLY A 194 7.53 23.32 -2.79
CA GLY A 194 8.55 22.98 -1.80
C GLY A 194 9.97 23.35 -2.23
N PRO A 195 10.99 22.96 -1.45
CA PRO A 195 10.86 22.27 -0.16
C PRO A 195 10.14 23.13 0.89
N VAL A 196 9.25 22.52 1.66
CA VAL A 196 8.49 23.16 2.75
C VAL A 196 9.01 22.66 4.09
N PRO A 197 9.27 23.53 5.09
CA PRO A 197 9.67 23.08 6.42
C PRO A 197 8.74 22.01 6.99
N SER A 198 9.32 20.88 7.39
CA SER A 198 8.59 19.65 7.74
C SER A 198 7.73 19.77 9.00
N ASP A 199 8.07 20.70 9.89
CA ASP A 199 7.28 21.09 11.05
C ASP A 199 5.99 21.86 10.69
N THR A 200 5.91 22.42 9.47
CA THR A 200 4.76 23.22 9.02
C THR A 200 3.98 22.60 7.86
N VAL A 201 4.57 21.68 7.09
CA VAL A 201 3.96 21.16 5.85
C VAL A 201 2.60 20.48 6.09
N PHE A 202 2.48 19.65 7.13
CA PHE A 202 1.20 19.02 7.48
C PHE A 202 0.22 20.00 8.11
N VAL A 203 0.68 21.02 8.84
CA VAL A 203 -0.18 22.09 9.35
C VAL A 203 -0.82 22.87 8.19
N ARG A 204 -0.06 23.10 7.11
CA ARG A 204 -0.54 23.73 5.88
C ARG A 204 -1.48 22.81 5.10
N ALA A 205 -1.16 21.52 4.99
CA ALA A 205 -2.02 20.54 4.35
C ALA A 205 -3.40 20.44 5.04
N MET A 206 -3.43 20.40 6.37
CA MET A 206 -4.68 20.40 7.15
C MET A 206 -5.49 21.70 7.04
N LYS A 207 -4.88 22.79 6.56
CA LYS A 207 -5.58 24.04 6.19
C LYS A 207 -6.08 24.03 4.74
N GLY A 208 -5.96 22.90 4.04
CA GLY A 208 -6.42 22.71 2.66
C GLY A 208 -5.46 23.25 1.61
N GLU A 209 -4.21 23.57 1.95
CA GLU A 209 -3.23 24.06 0.98
C GLU A 209 -2.72 22.96 0.04
N PHE A 210 -2.59 21.74 0.57
CA PHE A 210 -2.09 20.57 -0.15
C PHE A 210 -3.07 19.41 -0.02
N ASP A 211 -3.27 18.68 -1.11
CA ASP A 211 -4.04 17.44 -1.14
C ASP A 211 -3.16 16.24 -0.70
N ALA A 212 -1.84 16.36 -0.89
CA ALA A 212 -0.87 15.41 -0.36
C ALA A 212 0.43 16.07 0.08
N VAL A 213 1.16 15.37 0.94
CA VAL A 213 2.53 15.69 1.31
C VAL A 213 3.45 14.58 0.83
N LEU A 214 4.53 14.93 0.12
CA LEU A 214 5.63 14.01 -0.18
C LEU A 214 6.71 14.17 0.89
N THR A 215 6.91 13.14 1.70
CA THR A 215 7.93 13.12 2.75
C THR A 215 9.23 12.45 2.29
N MET A 216 10.35 12.84 2.89
CA MET A 216 11.67 12.31 2.54
C MET A 216 11.92 10.95 3.20
N PHE A 217 11.35 10.69 4.37
CA PHE A 217 11.46 9.43 5.10
C PHE A 217 10.17 9.02 5.80
N HIS A 218 10.14 7.77 6.25
CA HIS A 218 8.97 7.12 6.85
C HIS A 218 8.37 7.91 8.01
N ASP A 219 9.15 8.16 9.07
CA ASP A 219 8.65 8.75 10.32
C ASP A 219 8.21 10.21 10.15
N GLN A 220 8.75 10.94 9.16
CA GLN A 220 8.40 12.33 8.87
C GLN A 220 6.89 12.49 8.59
N GLY A 221 6.31 11.56 7.83
CA GLY A 221 4.88 11.55 7.54
C GLY A 221 4.08 10.74 8.55
N GLN A 222 4.61 9.60 8.99
CA GLN A 222 3.88 8.67 9.85
C GLN A 222 3.50 9.27 11.20
N ILE A 223 4.34 10.12 11.77
CA ILE A 223 4.01 10.84 13.01
C ILE A 223 2.76 11.71 12.79
N ALA A 224 2.72 12.50 11.72
CA ALA A 224 1.59 13.38 11.41
C ALA A 224 0.32 12.58 11.12
N MET A 225 0.40 11.57 10.25
CA MET A 225 -0.77 10.76 9.86
C MET A 225 -1.41 10.06 11.05
N LYS A 226 -0.61 9.52 11.98
CA LYS A 226 -1.13 8.88 13.19
C LYS A 226 -1.77 9.89 14.15
N LEU A 227 -1.21 11.09 14.28
CA LEU A 227 -1.82 12.15 15.10
C LEU A 227 -3.16 12.63 14.53
N ILE A 228 -3.30 12.69 13.19
CA ILE A 228 -4.50 13.21 12.51
C ILE A 228 -5.63 12.17 12.43
N GLY A 229 -5.30 10.88 12.25
CA GLY A 229 -6.33 9.88 11.98
C GLY A 229 -5.88 8.42 12.07
N PHE A 230 -5.27 8.02 13.19
CA PHE A 230 -4.79 6.65 13.41
C PHE A 230 -5.85 5.56 13.14
N ASP A 231 -7.08 5.77 13.56
CA ASP A 231 -8.17 4.78 13.54
C ASP A 231 -8.98 4.75 12.23
N ARG A 232 -8.69 5.69 11.31
CA ARG A 232 -9.44 5.86 10.05
C ARG A 232 -8.56 5.86 8.81
N GLY A 233 -7.24 5.77 8.98
CA GLY A 233 -6.28 5.74 7.88
C GLY A 233 -6.39 4.48 7.03
N VAL A 234 -6.26 4.67 5.73
CA VAL A 234 -6.08 3.60 4.74
C VAL A 234 -4.63 3.62 4.27
N THR A 235 -4.03 2.46 4.09
CA THR A 235 -2.77 2.32 3.38
C THR A 235 -3.08 1.81 1.97
N LEU A 236 -2.64 2.57 0.98
CA LEU A 236 -2.68 2.22 -0.43
C LEU A 236 -1.26 1.88 -0.89
N ILE A 237 -1.12 0.74 -1.54
CA ILE A 237 0.07 0.36 -2.29
C ILE A 237 -0.26 0.54 -3.77
N ALA A 238 0.37 1.53 -4.41
CA ALA A 238 0.12 1.91 -5.81
C ALA A 238 1.40 1.81 -6.66
N GLY A 239 1.26 2.05 -7.97
CA GLY A 239 2.31 1.78 -8.96
C GLY A 239 2.24 0.37 -9.58
N TYR A 240 1.11 -0.32 -9.37
CA TYR A 240 0.80 -1.63 -9.91
C TYR A 240 -0.43 -1.55 -10.83
N PRO A 241 -0.68 -2.58 -11.67
CA PRO A 241 -1.84 -2.60 -12.57
C PRO A 241 -3.21 -2.54 -11.87
N PHE A 242 -3.26 -2.81 -10.56
CA PHE A 242 -4.46 -2.74 -9.72
C PHE A 242 -4.10 -2.14 -8.35
N PRO A 243 -5.03 -1.43 -7.69
CA PRO A 243 -4.84 -0.94 -6.34
C PRO A 243 -4.77 -2.09 -5.33
N ILE A 244 -3.86 -1.96 -4.37
CA ILE A 244 -3.74 -2.86 -3.23
C ILE A 244 -3.94 -2.04 -1.95
N VAL A 245 -4.92 -2.40 -1.12
CA VAL A 245 -5.36 -1.59 0.03
C VAL A 245 -5.40 -2.40 1.33
N THR A 246 -5.12 -1.74 2.45
CA THR A 246 -5.18 -2.33 3.79
C THR A 246 -5.50 -1.23 4.82
N PRO A 247 -6.13 -1.54 5.97
CA PRO A 247 -6.27 -0.55 7.04
C PRO A 247 -4.90 -0.16 7.64
N ALA A 248 -4.81 1.03 8.22
CA ALA A 248 -3.57 1.51 8.83
C ALA A 248 -3.19 0.84 10.17
N HIS A 249 -4.09 0.06 10.78
CA HIS A 249 -3.83 -0.60 12.06
C HIS A 249 -3.10 -1.95 11.90
N GLY A 250 -2.51 -2.44 12.99
CA GLY A 250 -1.84 -3.75 13.04
C GLY A 250 -2.81 -4.91 13.30
N THR A 251 -2.25 -6.10 13.61
CA THR A 251 -3.01 -7.34 13.81
C THR A 251 -3.83 -7.39 15.11
N ALA A 252 -3.53 -6.52 16.08
CA ALA A 252 -4.23 -6.44 17.37
C ALA A 252 -4.42 -7.83 18.04
N PHE A 253 -3.33 -8.60 18.13
CA PHE A 253 -3.32 -9.96 18.67
C PHE A 253 -3.86 -10.06 20.10
N ASP A 254 -3.69 -9.02 20.90
CA ASP A 254 -4.21 -8.87 22.26
C ASP A 254 -5.74 -8.92 22.33
N ILE A 255 -6.45 -8.58 21.26
CA ILE A 255 -7.93 -8.63 21.18
C ILE A 255 -8.45 -9.69 20.20
N ALA A 256 -7.57 -10.52 19.62
CA ALA A 256 -7.96 -11.56 18.67
C ALA A 256 -8.98 -12.53 19.30
N GLY A 257 -10.06 -12.82 18.58
CA GLY A 257 -11.14 -13.71 19.04
C GLY A 257 -12.19 -13.07 19.96
N GLN A 258 -11.88 -11.92 20.57
CA GLN A 258 -12.75 -11.27 21.58
C GLN A 258 -13.98 -10.56 20.98
N GLY A 259 -13.98 -10.28 19.68
CA GLY A 259 -15.14 -9.66 19.00
C GLY A 259 -15.30 -8.15 19.27
N ILE A 260 -14.25 -7.49 19.77
CA ILE A 260 -14.26 -6.05 20.11
C ILE A 260 -13.48 -5.16 19.12
N ALA A 261 -12.94 -5.75 18.05
CA ALA A 261 -12.21 -4.99 17.04
C ALA A 261 -13.17 -4.08 16.24
N ASN A 262 -12.77 -2.85 15.98
CA ASN A 262 -13.53 -1.91 15.16
C ASN A 262 -13.23 -2.16 13.66
N PRO A 263 -14.22 -2.51 12.82
CA PRO A 263 -14.00 -2.80 11.40
C PRO A 263 -13.86 -1.55 10.51
N GLY A 264 -14.07 -0.34 11.05
CA GLY A 264 -14.24 0.89 10.27
C GLY A 264 -13.09 1.19 9.30
N ALA A 265 -11.83 1.10 9.73
CA ALA A 265 -10.68 1.30 8.85
C ALA A 265 -10.61 0.27 7.72
N GLY A 266 -10.98 -0.99 8.00
CA GLY A 266 -11.03 -2.06 7.01
C GLY A 266 -12.13 -1.81 5.96
N GLN A 267 -13.30 -1.37 6.40
CA GLN A 267 -14.40 -0.97 5.51
C GLN A 267 -13.99 0.20 4.61
N LYS A 268 -13.42 1.25 5.18
CA LYS A 268 -12.88 2.39 4.41
C LYS A 268 -11.84 1.98 3.38
N ALA A 269 -10.94 1.05 3.73
CA ALA A 269 -9.94 0.55 2.80
C ALA A 269 -10.57 -0.19 1.62
N ILE A 270 -11.56 -1.05 1.87
CA ILE A 270 -12.32 -1.75 0.81
C ILE A 270 -13.05 -0.74 -0.08
N GLU A 271 -13.80 0.18 0.50
CA GLU A 271 -14.53 1.23 -0.23
C GLU A 271 -13.60 2.05 -1.12
N PHE A 272 -12.43 2.43 -0.59
CA PHE A 272 -11.43 3.17 -1.33
C PHE A 272 -10.84 2.36 -2.48
N GLY A 273 -10.51 1.08 -2.26
CA GLY A 273 -10.03 0.18 -3.32
C GLY A 273 -11.05 -0.03 -4.43
N LEU A 274 -12.33 -0.19 -4.07
CA LEU A 274 -13.44 -0.31 -5.04
C LEU A 274 -13.63 0.97 -5.85
N MET A 275 -13.54 2.14 -5.21
CA MET A 275 -13.60 3.43 -5.90
C MET A 275 -12.48 3.58 -6.94
N LEU A 276 -11.23 3.24 -6.56
CA LEU A 276 -10.08 3.27 -7.49
C LEU A 276 -10.27 2.31 -8.66
N ALA A 277 -10.70 1.06 -8.38
CA ALA A 277 -10.96 0.07 -9.42
C ALA A 277 -12.03 0.52 -10.41
N ALA A 278 -13.15 1.07 -9.90
CA ALA A 278 -14.23 1.58 -10.75
C ALA A 278 -13.78 2.73 -11.65
N ARG A 279 -12.91 3.62 -11.16
CA ARG A 279 -12.35 4.70 -11.97
C ARG A 279 -11.43 4.22 -13.07
N LYS A 280 -10.50 3.31 -12.76
CA LYS A 280 -9.64 2.68 -13.78
C LYS A 280 -10.47 2.03 -14.89
N ALA A 281 -11.53 1.32 -14.52
CA ALA A 281 -12.45 0.71 -15.48
C ALA A 281 -13.17 1.76 -16.36
N ALA A 282 -13.62 2.88 -15.78
CA ALA A 282 -14.24 3.97 -16.53
C ALA A 282 -13.28 4.67 -17.51
N GLU A 283 -11.98 4.69 -17.20
CA GLU A 283 -10.91 5.22 -18.06
C GLU A 283 -10.44 4.22 -19.12
N GLY A 284 -10.99 3.00 -19.13
CA GLY A 284 -10.61 1.93 -20.07
C GLY A 284 -9.31 1.21 -19.71
N ASP A 285 -8.73 1.48 -18.53
CA ASP A 285 -7.58 0.77 -17.99
C ASP A 285 -8.05 -0.51 -17.26
N ILE A 286 -8.51 -1.46 -18.07
CA ILE A 286 -9.08 -2.74 -17.61
C ILE A 286 -8.02 -3.82 -17.81
N LEU A 287 -7.84 -4.65 -16.77
CA LEU A 287 -6.98 -5.83 -16.87
C LEU A 287 -7.51 -6.80 -17.93
N PRO A 288 -6.63 -7.53 -18.63
CA PRO A 288 -7.06 -8.51 -19.61
C PRO A 288 -7.98 -9.55 -18.98
N PRO A 289 -8.94 -10.11 -19.74
CA PRO A 289 -9.82 -11.14 -19.22
C PRO A 289 -9.02 -12.36 -18.76
N PRO A 290 -9.53 -13.13 -17.77
CA PRO A 290 -8.84 -14.33 -17.32
C PRO A 290 -8.67 -15.39 -18.41
N GLU A 291 -7.42 -15.81 -18.65
CA GLU A 291 -7.11 -16.92 -19.56
C GLU A 291 -6.65 -18.18 -18.80
N THR A 292 -5.89 -17.98 -17.72
CA THR A 292 -5.37 -19.09 -16.90
C THR A 292 -6.40 -19.47 -15.83
N PRO A 293 -6.80 -20.75 -15.70
CA PRO A 293 -7.73 -21.18 -14.67
C PRO A 293 -7.28 -20.81 -13.26
N LEU A 294 -8.22 -20.39 -12.42
CA LEU A 294 -7.91 -19.92 -11.06
C LEU A 294 -7.22 -20.99 -10.22
N SER A 295 -7.60 -22.27 -10.40
CA SER A 295 -6.96 -23.41 -9.75
C SER A 295 -5.46 -23.53 -10.07
N ALA A 296 -5.05 -23.26 -11.31
CA ALA A 296 -3.63 -23.27 -11.68
C ALA A 296 -2.86 -22.10 -11.04
N LEU A 297 -3.47 -20.92 -10.98
CA LEU A 297 -2.89 -19.75 -10.31
C LEU A 297 -2.73 -19.99 -8.81
N PHE A 298 -3.72 -20.58 -8.16
CA PHE A 298 -3.68 -20.88 -6.74
C PHE A 298 -2.71 -22.01 -6.43
N ALA A 299 -2.62 -23.04 -7.28
CA ALA A 299 -1.56 -24.04 -7.16
C ALA A 299 -0.15 -23.42 -7.22
N LYS A 300 0.09 -22.45 -8.12
CA LYS A 300 1.34 -21.65 -8.14
C LYS A 300 1.51 -20.84 -6.85
N GLY A 301 0.45 -20.18 -6.38
CA GLY A 301 0.47 -19.37 -5.16
C GLY A 301 0.77 -20.17 -3.90
N LEU A 302 0.27 -21.40 -3.80
CA LEU A 302 0.46 -22.31 -2.67
C LEU A 302 1.85 -22.96 -2.62
N GLN A 303 2.50 -23.16 -3.77
CA GLN A 303 3.87 -23.72 -3.83
C GLN A 303 4.95 -22.78 -3.28
N GLY A 304 4.65 -21.48 -3.15
CA GLY A 304 5.65 -20.49 -2.74
C GLY A 304 6.59 -20.05 -3.87
N PRO A 305 7.51 -19.11 -3.62
CA PRO A 305 8.62 -18.88 -4.53
C PRO A 305 9.40 -20.20 -4.68
N ARG A 306 9.64 -20.64 -5.92
CA ARG A 306 10.57 -21.76 -6.15
C ARG A 306 11.92 -21.32 -5.58
N ALA A 307 12.50 -22.12 -4.68
CA ALA A 307 13.89 -21.93 -4.29
C ALA A 307 14.73 -21.87 -5.58
N ALA A 308 15.39 -20.74 -5.78
CA ALA A 308 16.31 -20.53 -6.88
C ALA A 308 17.61 -21.33 -6.65
#